data_AF-A0A8T4DK43-F1
#
_entry.id   AF-A0A8T4DK43-F1
#
_cell.length_a   1.000
_cell.length_b   1.000
_cell.length_c   1.000
_cell.angle_alpha   90.00
_cell.angle_beta   90.00
_cell.angle_gamma   90.00
#
_symmetry.space_group_name_H-M   'P 1'
#
loop_
_entity.id
_entity.type
_entity.pdbx_description
1 polymer ?
#
loop_
_entity_poly.entity_id
_entity_poly.type
_entity_poly.pdbx_seq_one_letter_code
_entity_poly.pdbx_strand_id
1 'polypeptide(L)' 'MEMTPEEIAETDRQNIKRIFEVNGLSTNDKEVEETRRAMLKCIALKQIAASALVDDSEENQELLIALYTIALTTLSK' A
#
# COMPACT_ATOMS: atom_id res chain seq x y z
N MET A 1 12.79 -19.28 8.54
CA MET A 1 12.83 -19.36 7.07
C MET A 1 12.33 -18.03 6.55
N GLU A 2 13.05 -17.39 5.63
CA GLU A 2 12.50 -16.24 4.91
C GLU A 2 11.40 -16.73 3.96
N MET A 3 10.29 -15.99 3.92
CA MET A 3 9.20 -16.30 2.99
C MET A 3 9.63 -15.98 1.56
N THR A 4 9.22 -16.83 0.62
CA THR A 4 9.38 -16.56 -0.81
C THR A 4 8.51 -15.38 -1.24
N PRO A 5 8.86 -14.67 -2.34
CA PRO A 5 8.02 -13.59 -2.87
C PRO A 5 6.58 -14.00 -3.16
N GLU A 6 6.39 -15.25 -3.61
CA GLU A 6 5.07 -15.81 -3.90
C GLU A 6 4.23 -16.04 -2.63
N GLU A 7 4.86 -16.52 -1.55
CA GLU A 7 4.22 -16.70 -0.25
C GLU A 7 3.82 -15.35 0.37
N ILE A 8 4.64 -14.32 0.18
CA ILE A 8 4.33 -12.95 0.61
C ILE A 8 3.12 -12.41 -0.18
N ALA A 9 3.14 -12.55 -1.50
CA ALA A 9 2.04 -12.11 -2.34
C ALA A 9 0.72 -12.81 -1.99
N GLU A 10 0.77 -14.10 -1.66
CA GLU A 10 -0.42 -14.84 -1.23
C GLU A 10 -0.91 -14.39 0.15
N THR A 11 0.00 -14.18 1.10
CA THR A 11 -0.34 -13.66 2.43
C THR A 11 -1.00 -12.29 2.34
N ASP A 12 -0.49 -11.41 1.48
CA ASP A 12 -1.10 -10.10 1.22
C ASP A 12 -2.53 -10.23 0.68
N ARG A 13 -2.75 -11.13 -0.30
CA ARG A 13 -4.09 -11.38 -0.86
C ARG A 13 -5.06 -11.86 0.22
N GLN A 14 -4.64 -12.80 1.07
CA GLN A 14 -5.47 -13.33 2.16
C GLN A 14 -5.80 -12.24 3.20
N ASN A 15 -4.83 -11.40 3.55
CA ASN A 15 -5.05 -10.28 4.45
C ASN A 15 -6.04 -9.26 3.87
N ILE A 16 -5.88 -8.89 2.60
CA ILE A 16 -6.79 -7.96 1.91
C ILE A 16 -8.21 -8.54 1.86
N LYS A 17 -8.37 -9.80 1.46
CA LYS A 17 -9.66 -10.49 1.43
C LYS A 17 -10.35 -10.45 2.78
N ARG A 18 -9.64 -10.82 3.85
CA ARG A 18 -10.15 -10.80 5.21
C ARG A 18 -10.61 -9.40 5.63
N ILE A 19 -9.85 -8.35 5.31
CA ILE A 19 -10.24 -6.97 5.64
C ILE A 19 -11.46 -6.55 4.83
N PHE A 20 -11.55 -6.92 3.55
CA PHE A 20 -12.73 -6.64 2.73
C PHE A 20 -13.98 -7.29 3.31
N GLU A 21 -13.90 -8.57 3.70
CA GLU A 21 -15.00 -9.30 4.34
C GLU A 21 -15.48 -8.63 5.62
N VAL A 22 -14.55 -8.26 6.51
CA VAL A 22 -14.87 -7.58 7.78
C VAL A 22 -15.58 -6.24 7.57
N ASN A 23 -15.32 -5.57 6.45
CA ASN A 23 -15.92 -4.28 6.10
C ASN A 23 -17.11 -4.41 5.12
N GLY A 24 -17.54 -5.63 4.79
CA GLY A 24 -18.65 -5.86 3.85
C GLY A 24 -18.35 -5.44 2.40
N LEU A 25 -17.07 -5.39 2.02
CA LEU A 25 -16.62 -5.09 0.67
C LEU A 25 -16.58 -6.36 -0.20
N SER A 26 -16.73 -6.18 -1.51
CA SER A 26 -16.60 -7.25 -2.51
C SER A 26 -15.20 -7.87 -2.45
N THR A 27 -15.12 -9.20 -2.38
CA THR A 27 -13.85 -9.96 -2.31
C THR A 27 -13.37 -10.45 -3.67
N ASN A 28 -13.76 -9.77 -4.75
CA ASN A 28 -13.39 -10.22 -6.08
C ASN A 28 -11.84 -10.23 -6.24
N ASP A 29 -11.30 -11.28 -6.85
CA ASP A 29 -9.85 -11.49 -6.93
C ASP A 29 -9.11 -10.36 -7.67
N LYS A 30 -9.77 -9.71 -8.64
CA LYS A 30 -9.21 -8.57 -9.37
C LYS A 30 -9.08 -7.34 -8.46
N GLU A 31 -10.10 -6.99 -7.69
CA GLU A 31 -10.07 -5.89 -6.72
C GLU A 31 -9.02 -6.12 -5.63
N VAL A 32 -8.90 -7.37 -5.18
CA VAL A 32 -7.87 -7.78 -4.20
C VAL A 32 -6.47 -7.56 -4.78
N GLU A 33 -6.23 -7.98 -6.03
CA GLU A 33 -4.93 -7.81 -6.68
C GLU A 33 -4.63 -6.34 -7.03
N GLU A 34 -5.63 -5.55 -7.43
CA GLU A 34 -5.51 -4.10 -7.62
C GLU A 34 -5.12 -3.40 -6.32
N THR A 35 -5.78 -3.76 -5.21
CA THR A 35 -5.47 -3.26 -3.86
C THR A 35 -4.07 -3.66 -3.41
N ARG A 36 -3.64 -4.89 -3.68
CA ARG A 36 -2.29 -5.36 -3.37
C ARG A 36 -1.24 -4.53 -4.11
N ARG A 37 -1.44 -4.30 -5.40
CA ARG A 37 -0.53 -3.47 -6.23
C ARG A 37 -0.50 -2.02 -5.76
N ALA A 38 -1.66 -1.46 -5.43
CA ALA A 38 -1.77 -0.13 -4.82
C ALA A 38 -0.95 -0.01 -3.53
N MET A 39 -1.14 -0.96 -2.60
CA MET A 39 -0.39 -1.03 -1.35
C MET A 39 1.12 -1.09 -1.58
N LEU A 40 1.59 -1.98 -2.48
CA LEU A 40 3.02 -2.11 -2.79
C LEU A 40 3.60 -0.82 -3.40
N LYS A 41 2.86 -0.15 -4.29
CA LYS A 41 3.27 1.16 -4.83
C LYS A 41 3.37 2.21 -3.72
N CYS A 42 2.45 2.24 -2.76
CA CYS A 42 2.51 3.13 -1.61
C CYS A 42 3.73 2.84 -0.71
N ILE A 43 4.08 1.57 -0.49
CA ILE A 43 5.28 1.19 0.27
C ILE A 43 6.54 1.66 -0.46
N ALA A 44 6.63 1.43 -1.78
CA ALA A 44 7.75 1.89 -2.58
C ALA A 44 7.89 3.43 -2.55
N LEU A 45 6.77 4.15 -2.68
CA LEU A 45 6.75 5.61 -2.54
C LEU A 45 7.20 6.05 -1.14
N LYS A 46 6.87 5.30 -0.07
CA LYS A 46 7.39 5.56 1.29
C LYS A 46 8.89 5.61 1.30
N GLN A 47 9.47 4.55 0.75
CA GLN A 47 10.89 4.27 0.84
C GLN A 47 11.65 5.28 -0.01
N ILE A 48 11.13 5.61 -1.20
CA ILE A 48 11.67 6.65 -2.06
C ILE A 48 11.64 8.00 -1.34
N ALA A 49 10.50 8.39 -0.78
CA ALA A 49 10.38 9.66 -0.08
C ALA A 49 11.27 9.70 1.17
N ALA A 50 11.25 8.68 2.03
CA ALA A 50 12.14 8.60 3.19
C ALA A 50 13.63 8.63 2.81
N SER A 51 14.00 8.10 1.64
CA SER A 51 15.37 8.17 1.12
C SER A 51 15.71 9.52 0.47
N ALA A 52 14.71 10.23 -0.05
CA ALA A 52 14.86 11.55 -0.66
C ALA A 52 14.87 12.68 0.38
N LEU A 53 14.22 12.47 1.52
CA LEU A 53 14.23 13.38 2.65
C LEU A 53 15.52 13.15 3.43
N VAL A 54 16.54 13.93 3.08
CA VAL A 54 17.88 13.87 3.68
C VAL A 54 17.85 14.31 5.16
N ASP A 55 16.82 15.04 5.59
CA ASP A 55 16.56 15.45 6.98
C ASP A 55 15.11 15.16 7.39
N ASP A 56 14.92 14.59 8.59
CA ASP A 56 13.63 14.27 9.21
C ASP A 56 12.98 15.53 9.81
N SER A 57 12.56 16.45 8.93
CA SER A 57 11.82 17.64 9.33
C SER A 57 10.30 17.40 9.31
N GLU A 58 9.57 18.14 10.14
CA GLU A 58 8.10 18.06 10.24
C GLU A 58 7.42 18.37 8.88
N GLU A 59 7.98 19.29 8.11
CA GLU A 59 7.53 19.69 6.77
C GLU A 59 7.67 18.55 5.74
N ASN A 60 8.72 17.75 5.88
CA ASN A 60 8.99 16.58 5.04
C ASN A 60 7.99 15.44 5.33
N GLN A 61 7.55 15.30 6.59
CA GLN A 61 6.53 14.33 6.98
C GLN A 61 5.13 14.73 6.47
N GLU A 62 4.77 16.01 6.50
CA GLU A 62 3.52 16.51 5.94
C GLU A 62 3.45 16.31 4.41
N LEU A 63 4.56 16.57 3.70
CA LEU A 63 4.65 16.34 2.25
C LEU A 63 4.46 14.86 1.90
N LEU A 64 5.03 13.96 2.70
CA LEU A 64 4.84 12.51 2.61
C LEU A 64 3.35 12.14 2.73
N ILE A 65 2.65 12.65 3.75
CA ILE A 65 1.22 12.40 3.97
C ILE A 65 0.38 12.94 2.79
N ALA A 66 0.73 14.10 2.25
CA ALA A 66 0.04 14.68 1.09
C ALA A 66 0.24 13.80 -0.17
N LEU A 67 1.47 13.39 -0.47
CA LEU A 67 1.76 12.48 -1.58
C LEU A 67 1.04 11.14 -1.44
N TYR A 68 0.95 10.63 -0.22
CA TYR A 68 0.17 9.43 0.07
C TYR A 68 -1.31 9.58 -0.22
N THR A 69 -1.89 10.67 0.26
CA THR A 69 -3.30 10.96 0.06
C THR A 69 -3.62 11.10 -1.44
N ILE A 70 -2.72 11.71 -2.21
CA ILE A 70 -2.84 11.85 -3.68
C ILE A 70 -2.68 10.49 -4.38
N ALA A 71 -1.69 9.69 -3.99
CA ALA A 71 -1.49 8.36 -4.56
C ALA A 71 -2.70 7.45 -4.28
N LEU A 72 -3.24 7.48 -3.07
CA LEU A 72 -4.44 6.70 -2.71
C LEU A 72 -5.68 7.19 -3.48
N THR A 73 -5.90 8.51 -3.57
CA THR A 73 -7.05 9.06 -4.31
C THR A 73 -7.00 8.84 -5.82
N THR A 74 -5.80 8.72 -6.40
CA THR A 74 -5.64 8.35 -7.82
C THR A 74 -5.87 6.86 -8.09
N LEU A 75 -5.82 6.02 -7.07
CA LEU A 75 -6.14 4.60 -7.15
C LEU A 75 -7.64 4.31 -6.90
N SER A 76 -8.38 5.27 -6.35
CA SER A 76 -9.83 5.21 -6.11
C SER A 76 -10.68 5.75 -7.28
N LYS A 77 -10.08 6.01 -8.44
CA LYS A 77 -10.74 6.47 -9.68
C LYS A 77 -10.56 5.43 -10.79
#